data_AF-A0A7J7TQ84-F1
#
_entry.id   AF-A0A7J7TQ84-F1
#
_cell.length_a   1.000
_cell.length_b   1.000
_cell.length_c   1.000
_cell.angle_alpha   90.00
_cell.angle_beta   90.00
_cell.angle_gamma   90.00
#
_symmetry.space_group_name_H-M   'P 1'
#
loop_
_entity.id
_entity.type
_entity.pdbx_description
1 polymer ?
#
loop_
_entity_poly.entity_id
_entity_poly.type
_entity_poly.pdbx_seq_one_letter_code
_entity_poly.pdbx_strand_id
1 'polypeptide(L)'
;MGGCMAMHVAYRNHQDVAGVFALSSFLNKASAVYQALQKRDGALPELFQCHGTADELVLHSWGQETNSALRALGVSTKFHSFPGLFHELSTGELEKLRAWVLAKLPGEMERPKE
;
A
#
# COMPACT_ATOMS: atom_id res chain seq x y z
N MET A 1 -8.34 -0.78 9.26
CA MET A 1 -9.47 -0.12 8.52
C MET A 1 -9.00 0.98 7.56
N GLY A 2 -8.20 1.96 7.99
CA GLY A 2 -7.77 3.07 7.12
C GLY A 2 -7.03 2.66 5.82
N GLY A 3 -6.15 1.65 5.87
CA GLY A 3 -5.45 1.17 4.66
C GLY A 3 -6.38 0.56 3.60
N CYS A 4 -7.42 -0.17 4.03
CA CYS A 4 -8.47 -0.65 3.11
C CYS A 4 -9.18 0.52 2.43
N MET A 5 -9.57 1.54 3.20
CA MET A 5 -10.18 2.75 2.64
C MET A 5 -9.25 3.44 1.63
N ALA A 6 -7.96 3.61 1.97
CA ALA A 6 -6.99 4.24 1.08
C ALA A 6 -6.87 3.51 -0.27
N MET A 7 -6.80 2.17 -0.26
CA MET A 7 -6.79 1.37 -1.48
C MET A 7 -8.07 1.54 -2.30
N HIS A 8 -9.24 1.59 -1.64
CA HIS A 8 -10.51 1.84 -2.32
C HIS A 8 -10.59 3.23 -2.96
N VAL A 9 -10.07 4.28 -2.32
CA VAL A 9 -10.07 5.64 -2.87
C VAL A 9 -9.15 5.71 -4.10
N ALA A 10 -7.90 5.28 -3.94
CA ALA A 10 -6.89 5.43 -4.98
C ALA A 10 -7.18 4.55 -6.21
N TYR A 11 -7.36 3.25 -6.02
CA TYR A 11 -7.44 2.32 -7.16
C TYR A 11 -8.76 2.36 -7.92
N ARG A 12 -9.79 3.02 -7.38
CA ARG A 12 -11.09 3.16 -8.04
C ARG A 12 -11.35 4.56 -8.56
N ASN A 13 -10.93 5.59 -7.82
CA ASN A 13 -11.38 6.96 -8.06
C ASN A 13 -10.23 7.95 -8.31
N HIS A 14 -9.07 7.76 -7.67
CA HIS A 14 -7.94 8.71 -7.73
C HIS A 14 -6.62 7.99 -8.03
N GLN A 15 -6.48 7.52 -9.27
CA GLN A 15 -5.26 6.83 -9.72
C GLN A 15 -4.11 7.79 -10.07
N ASP A 16 -4.34 9.09 -9.94
CA ASP A 16 -3.41 10.19 -10.16
C ASP A 16 -2.62 10.57 -8.90
N VAL A 17 -2.90 9.96 -7.74
CA VAL A 17 -2.12 10.18 -6.52
C VAL A 17 -0.71 9.57 -6.62
N ALA A 18 0.26 10.19 -5.95
CA ALA A 18 1.66 9.77 -6.03
C ALA A 18 1.90 8.32 -5.54
N GLY A 19 1.12 7.84 -4.57
CA GLY A 19 1.22 6.49 -4.02
C GLY A 19 0.16 6.24 -2.94
N VAL A 20 0.08 4.97 -2.52
CA VAL A 20 -0.81 4.50 -1.46
C VAL A 20 0.02 3.75 -0.43
N PHE A 21 -0.28 3.92 0.85
CA PHE A 21 0.25 3.03 1.88
C PHE A 21 -0.86 2.37 2.68
N ALA A 22 -0.59 1.15 3.15
CA ALA A 22 -1.52 0.37 3.96
C ALA A 22 -0.76 -0.39 5.05
N LEU A 23 -1.07 -0.09 6.32
CA LEU A 23 -0.48 -0.74 7.49
C LEU A 23 -1.52 -1.68 8.11
N SER A 24 -1.12 -2.93 8.38
CA SER A 24 -1.95 -3.99 8.97
C SER A 24 -3.37 -4.03 8.37
N SER A 25 -3.43 -4.11 7.04
CA SER A 25 -4.66 -3.93 6.26
C SER A 25 -4.77 -4.96 5.14
N PHE A 26 -6.00 -5.21 4.72
CA PHE A 26 -6.35 -6.18 3.68
C PHE A 26 -7.54 -5.69 2.85
N LEU A 27 -7.75 -6.32 1.70
CA LEU A 27 -8.98 -6.24 0.91
C LEU A 27 -9.73 -7.56 1.00
N ASN A 28 -11.05 -7.49 1.09
CA ASN A 28 -11.88 -8.69 1.01
C ASN A 28 -11.78 -9.34 -0.37
N LYS A 29 -12.01 -10.67 -0.40
CA LYS A 29 -12.17 -11.42 -1.64
C LYS A 29 -13.23 -10.77 -2.53
N ALA A 30 -12.98 -10.78 -3.84
CA ALA A 30 -13.83 -10.15 -4.85
C ALA A 30 -14.07 -8.63 -4.64
N SER A 31 -13.20 -7.94 -3.89
CA SER A 31 -13.27 -6.49 -3.72
C SER A 31 -13.44 -5.76 -5.06
N ALA A 32 -14.27 -4.70 -5.04
CA ALA A 32 -14.45 -3.81 -6.18
C ALA A 32 -13.15 -3.14 -6.65
N VAL A 33 -12.11 -3.09 -5.81
CA VAL A 33 -10.76 -2.65 -6.21
C VAL A 33 -10.20 -3.55 -7.31
N TYR A 34 -10.29 -4.87 -7.15
CA TYR A 34 -9.77 -5.82 -8.13
C TYR A 34 -10.49 -5.69 -9.47
N GLN A 35 -11.82 -5.55 -9.42
CA GLN A 35 -12.65 -5.38 -10.62
C GLN A 35 -12.36 -4.05 -11.34
N ALA A 36 -12.05 -2.98 -10.61
CA ALA A 36 -11.70 -1.69 -11.19
C ALA A 36 -10.34 -1.73 -11.91
N LEU A 37 -9.37 -2.44 -11.33
CA LEU A 37 -8.03 -2.60 -11.91
C LEU A 37 -8.04 -3.46 -13.18
N GLN A 38 -8.93 -4.46 -13.30
CA GLN A 38 -9.06 -5.26 -14.52
C GLN A 38 -9.53 -4.47 -15.75
N LYS A 39 -10.17 -3.31 -15.55
CA LYS A 39 -10.82 -2.53 -16.62
C LYS A 39 -10.04 -1.29 -17.02
N ARG A 40 -8.87 -1.05 -16.44
CA ARG A 40 -8.15 0.20 -16.60
C ARG A 40 -6.73 -0.04 -17.07
N ASP A 41 -6.36 0.68 -18.11
CA ASP A 41 -5.00 0.81 -18.59
C ASP A 41 -4.42 2.14 -18.10
N GLY A 42 -3.14 2.13 -17.72
CA GLY A 42 -2.43 3.33 -17.28
C GLY A 42 -1.49 3.07 -16.11
N ALA A 43 -0.71 4.09 -15.77
CA ALA A 43 0.14 4.04 -14.58
C ALA A 43 -0.74 4.02 -13.31
N LEU A 44 -0.43 3.11 -12.40
CA LEU A 44 -1.14 2.97 -11.13
C LEU A 44 -0.29 3.50 -9.97
N PRO A 45 -0.91 4.10 -8.94
CA PRO A 45 -0.18 4.50 -7.73
C PRO A 45 0.50 3.30 -7.07
N GLU A 46 1.79 3.44 -6.79
CA GLU A 46 2.57 2.42 -6.09
C GLU A 46 1.99 2.15 -4.69
N LEU A 47 1.94 0.89 -4.27
CA LEU A 47 1.53 0.47 -2.93
C LEU A 47 2.71 0.14 -2.03
N PHE A 48 2.85 0.86 -0.93
CA PHE A 48 3.66 0.49 0.21
C PHE A 48 2.80 -0.23 1.26
N GLN A 49 3.05 -1.51 1.52
CA GLN A 49 2.26 -2.28 2.48
C GLN A 49 3.14 -2.86 3.56
N CYS A 50 2.74 -2.69 4.82
CA CYS A 50 3.40 -3.26 5.99
C CYS A 50 2.43 -4.13 6.78
N HIS A 51 2.96 -5.20 7.38
CA HIS A 51 2.16 -6.10 8.20
C HIS A 51 2.98 -6.80 9.28
N GLY A 52 2.43 -6.88 10.48
CA GLY A 52 2.97 -7.69 11.56
C GLY A 52 2.73 -9.18 11.32
N THR A 53 3.75 -10.02 11.50
CA THR A 53 3.60 -11.48 11.30
C THR A 53 2.86 -12.17 12.45
N ALA A 54 2.78 -11.52 13.61
CA ALA A 54 2.03 -12.00 14.78
C ALA A 54 0.66 -11.30 14.91
N ASP A 55 0.19 -10.61 13.87
CA ASP A 55 -1.13 -9.98 13.88
C ASP A 55 -2.24 -11.04 13.86
N GLU A 56 -2.97 -11.14 14.98
CA GLU A 56 -4.09 -12.07 15.18
C GLU A 56 -5.46 -11.45 14.82
N LEU A 57 -5.54 -10.13 14.60
CA LEU A 57 -6.79 -9.44 14.26
C LEU A 57 -6.98 -9.32 12.76
N VAL A 58 -5.93 -8.93 12.06
CA VAL A 58 -5.84 -8.92 10.61
C VAL A 58 -4.73 -9.88 10.23
N LEU A 59 -5.10 -11.12 9.92
CA LEU A 59 -4.12 -12.17 9.65
C LEU A 59 -3.13 -11.73 8.57
N HIS A 60 -1.84 -11.93 8.83
CA HIS A 60 -0.75 -11.61 7.91
C HIS A 60 -0.98 -12.16 6.49
N SER A 61 -1.54 -13.37 6.40
CA SER A 61 -1.90 -14.03 5.15
C SER A 61 -2.92 -13.23 4.32
N TRP A 62 -3.85 -12.49 4.95
CA TRP A 62 -4.79 -11.63 4.23
C TRP A 62 -4.09 -10.41 3.63
N GLY A 63 -3.10 -9.86 4.35
CA GLY A 63 -2.22 -8.81 3.84
C GLY A 63 -1.43 -9.30 2.62
N GLN A 64 -0.84 -10.49 2.71
CA GLN A 64 -0.08 -11.13 1.60
C GLN A 64 -0.96 -11.45 0.39
N GLU A 65 -2.17 -11.98 0.60
CA GLU A 65 -3.15 -12.27 -0.45
C GLU A 65 -3.54 -10.97 -1.17
N THR A 66 -3.82 -9.91 -0.39
CA THR A 66 -4.11 -8.58 -0.93
C THR A 66 -2.97 -8.06 -1.80
N ASN A 67 -1.73 -8.13 -1.29
CA ASN A 67 -0.55 -7.65 -2.01
C ASN A 67 -0.34 -8.41 -3.32
N SER A 68 -0.43 -9.74 -3.26
CA SER A 68 -0.22 -10.62 -4.40
C SER A 68 -1.26 -10.39 -5.49
N ALA A 69 -2.53 -10.21 -5.10
CA ALA A 69 -3.62 -9.89 -6.03
C ALA A 69 -3.41 -8.52 -6.71
N LEU A 70 -3.05 -7.48 -5.96
CA LEU A 70 -2.78 -6.15 -6.52
C LEU A 70 -1.56 -6.18 -7.46
N ARG A 71 -0.49 -6.90 -7.10
CA ARG A 71 0.68 -7.08 -7.96
C ARG A 71 0.33 -7.79 -9.26
N ALA A 72 -0.49 -8.84 -9.21
CA ALA A 72 -0.96 -9.56 -10.39
C ALA A 72 -1.82 -8.69 -11.32
N LEU A 73 -2.44 -7.63 -10.78
CA LEU A 73 -3.24 -6.65 -11.51
C LEU A 73 -2.42 -5.41 -11.93
N GLY A 74 -1.08 -5.48 -11.88
CA GLY A 74 -0.19 -4.43 -12.40
C GLY A 74 0.17 -3.32 -11.42
N VAL A 75 -0.27 -3.37 -10.17
CA VAL A 75 0.17 -2.41 -9.15
C VAL A 75 1.63 -2.70 -8.77
N SER A 76 2.50 -1.70 -8.94
CA SER A 76 3.84 -1.75 -8.35
C SER A 76 3.72 -1.73 -6.82
N THR A 77 4.23 -2.76 -6.14
CA THR A 77 4.07 -2.87 -4.69
C THR A 77 5.24 -3.54 -4.00
N LYS A 78 5.49 -3.12 -2.75
CA LYS A 78 6.37 -3.79 -1.79
C LYS A 78 5.58 -4.18 -0.54
N PHE A 79 5.79 -5.41 -0.08
CA PHE A 79 5.21 -5.94 1.15
C PHE A 79 6.30 -6.13 2.19
N HIS A 80 6.21 -5.39 3.29
CA HIS A 80 7.15 -5.43 4.40
C HIS A 80 6.54 -6.21 5.57
N SER A 81 7.15 -7.34 5.92
CA SER A 81 6.73 -8.16 7.05
C SER A 81 7.59 -7.87 8.27
N PHE A 82 6.96 -7.71 9.43
CA PHE A 82 7.63 -7.45 10.70
C PHE A 82 7.49 -8.67 11.64
N PRO A 83 8.57 -9.44 11.87
CA PRO A 83 8.58 -10.56 12.82
C PRO A 83 8.12 -10.14 14.22
N GLY A 84 7.15 -10.86 14.79
CA GLY A 84 6.69 -10.64 16.18
C GLY A 84 5.86 -9.38 16.43
N LEU A 85 5.65 -8.54 15.41
CA LEU A 85 4.74 -7.40 15.50
C LEU A 85 3.29 -7.88 15.41
N PHE A 86 2.44 -7.42 16.33
CA PHE A 86 1.00 -7.69 16.37
C PHE A 86 0.21 -6.63 15.58
N HIS A 87 -1.05 -6.39 15.93
CA HIS A 87 -1.88 -5.35 15.33
C HIS A 87 -1.58 -3.96 15.91
N GLU A 88 -0.36 -3.49 15.72
CA GLU A 88 0.15 -2.23 16.27
C GLU A 88 1.17 -1.58 15.33
N LEU A 89 1.56 -0.34 15.65
CA LEU A 89 2.61 0.37 14.93
C LEU A 89 3.97 0.14 15.60
N SER A 90 5.04 0.08 14.81
CA SER A 90 6.41 0.06 15.33
C SER A 90 7.27 1.18 14.76
N THR A 91 8.31 1.57 15.50
CA THR A 91 9.27 2.60 15.02
C THR A 91 9.91 2.20 13.69
N GLY A 92 10.36 0.94 13.55
CA GLY A 92 10.97 0.46 12.31
C GLY A 92 10.01 0.43 11.11
N GLU A 93 8.72 0.23 11.35
CA GLU A 93 7.68 0.36 10.32
C GLU A 93 7.51 1.82 9.88
N LEU A 94 7.38 2.73 10.85
CA LEU A 94 7.16 4.15 10.59
C LEU A 94 8.39 4.82 9.92
N GLU A 95 9.60 4.39 10.27
CA GLU A 95 10.83 4.87 9.61
C GLU A 95 10.86 4.47 8.13
N LYS A 96 10.49 3.22 7.81
CA LYS A 96 10.39 2.76 6.42
C LYS A 96 9.31 3.51 5.65
N LEU A 97 8.14 3.70 6.27
CA LEU A 97 7.06 4.48 5.68
C LEU A 97 7.50 5.92 5.41
N ARG A 98 8.14 6.58 6.37
CA ARG A 98 8.65 7.94 6.22
C ARG A 98 9.63 8.06 5.06
N ALA A 99 10.59 7.14 4.97
CA ALA A 99 11.56 7.13 3.87
C ALA A 99 10.85 6.95 2.50
N TRP A 100 9.86 6.06 2.44
CA TRP A 100 9.06 5.88 1.22
C TRP A 100 8.27 7.15 0.87
N VAL A 101 7.59 7.78 1.82
CA VAL A 101 6.83 9.03 1.58
C VAL A 101 7.74 10.13 1.03
N LEU A 102 8.92 10.35 1.62
CA LEU A 102 9.87 11.36 1.15
C LEU A 102 10.39 11.09 -0.27
N ALA A 103 10.50 9.82 -0.66
CA ALA A 103 10.87 9.45 -2.03
C ALA A 103 9.72 9.67 -3.03
N LYS A 104 8.47 9.48 -2.60
CA LYS A 104 7.28 9.74 -3.44
C LYS A 104 6.95 11.24 -3.56
N LEU A 105 7.28 12.01 -2.53
CA LEU A 105 7.01 13.44 -2.41
C LEU A 105 8.31 14.19 -2.08
N PRO A 106 9.27 14.28 -3.03
CA PRO A 106 10.49 15.05 -2.81
C PRO A 106 10.16 16.52 -2.58
N GLY A 107 10.86 17.17 -1.65
CA GLY A 107 10.72 18.61 -1.42
C GLY A 107 11.16 19.44 -2.63
N GLU A 108 10.80 20.72 -2.68
CA GLU A 108 11.12 21.63 -3.80
C GLU A 108 12.63 21.87 -4.07
N MET A 109 13.54 21.26 -3.31
CA MET A 109 14.98 21.57 -3.32
C MET A 109 15.80 20.97 -4.48
N GLU A 110 15.19 20.25 -5.43
CA GLU A 110 15.91 19.68 -6.58
C GLU A 110 15.25 19.99 -7.92
N ARG A 111 14.65 21.18 -8.10
CA ARG A 111 14.50 21.70 -9.47
C ARG A 111 15.82 22.36 -9.88
N PRO A 112 16.54 21.85 -10.90
CA PRO A 112 17.61 22.62 -11.52
C PRO A 112 17.04 23.99 -11.89
N LYS A 113 17.68 25.06 -11.44
CA LYS A 113 17.38 26.39 -11.96
C LYS A 113 17.78 26.39 -13.44
N GLU A 114 16.79 26.43 -14.33
CA GLU A 114 17.01 26.91 -15.71
C GLU A 114 17.38 28.40 -15.70
#